data_AF-A0A656IE33-F1
#
_entry.id   AF-A0A656IE33-F1
#
_cell.length_a   1.000
_cell.length_b   1.000
_cell.length_c   1.000
_cell.angle_alpha   90.00
_cell.angle_beta   90.00
_cell.angle_gamma   90.00
#
_symmetry.space_group_name_H-M   'P 1'
#
loop_
_entity.id
_entity.type
_entity.pdbx_description
1 polymer ?
#
loop_
_entity_poly.entity_id
_entity_poly.type
_entity_poly.pdbx_seq_one_letter_code
_entity_poly.pdbx_strand_id
1 'polypeptide(L)'
;METSKEKTITSPGPYIVRLLNSSLNGCEFPLLTGRTLFVVGQSDALTASGQLPDIPADSFFIPLDHGGVNFEIQVDTDTTEIILHELKEGNSESRSVQLNTPIQVGELLILIRPESEPWVPEQPEKLETSAKKNEPRFKNGIVAALAGFFILGIGTVGTLWILNSPQRQAAELDSLLGQEKERFQVLPGRDKMLYVAAQNERDTLWARQVLARGDYDKNARVINENEENKRISIWLDTYYPQLAYYRIHFDEPRKPVFWLSRQRNTMSKKELEMLSQKLRALMPYADSVNITLMDDVTAAGQAEAGLKQQALPYSRRNHKGGVTFVIQGALDDVEILRARQFVDSYYRTWGGRYVQFAIELKDDWLKGRSFQYGAEGYIKMSPGHWYFPSPL
;
A
#
# COMPACT_ATOMS: atom_id res chain seq x y z
N MET A 1 -12.99 -33.76 40.39
CA MET A 1 -12.56 -32.47 40.95
C MET A 1 -12.47 -31.51 39.79
N GLU A 2 -13.56 -30.76 39.62
CA GLU A 2 -13.76 -29.76 38.58
C GLU A 2 -12.77 -28.61 38.76
N THR A 3 -12.23 -28.11 37.65
CA THR A 3 -12.02 -26.67 37.49
C THR A 3 -12.55 -26.30 36.12
N SER A 4 -13.63 -25.51 36.15
CA SER A 4 -14.42 -25.06 35.03
C SER A 4 -13.55 -24.38 33.96
N LYS A 5 -13.64 -24.87 32.72
CA LYS A 5 -13.26 -24.08 31.56
C LYS A 5 -14.26 -22.95 31.43
N GLU A 6 -13.83 -21.75 31.80
CA GLU A 6 -14.56 -20.51 31.54
C GLU A 6 -14.73 -20.37 30.03
N LYS A 7 -15.98 -20.30 29.60
CA LYS A 7 -16.40 -20.34 28.22
C LYS A 7 -16.37 -18.91 27.70
N THR A 8 -15.24 -18.47 27.16
CA THR A 8 -15.12 -17.14 26.53
C THR A 8 -15.96 -17.12 25.26
N ILE A 9 -17.17 -16.58 25.35
CA ILE A 9 -18.06 -16.35 24.22
C ILE A 9 -17.69 -14.97 23.66
N THR A 10 -16.87 -14.93 22.62
CA THR A 10 -16.45 -13.70 21.93
C THR A 10 -17.47 -13.31 20.86
N SER A 11 -18.62 -12.83 21.31
CA SER A 11 -19.57 -12.09 20.47
C SER A 11 -19.42 -10.59 20.77
N PRO A 12 -19.52 -9.69 19.77
CA PRO A 12 -19.59 -8.26 20.04
C PRO A 12 -20.78 -7.99 20.97
N GLY A 13 -20.51 -7.40 22.13
CA GLY A 13 -21.52 -7.04 23.11
C GLY A 13 -22.22 -5.74 22.73
N PRO A 14 -23.37 -5.42 23.33
CA PRO A 14 -24.22 -4.30 22.92
C PRO A 14 -23.70 -2.92 23.37
N TYR A 15 -22.45 -2.81 23.83
CA TYR A 15 -21.90 -1.60 24.44
C TYR A 15 -20.60 -1.16 23.77
N ILE A 16 -20.39 0.16 23.74
CA ILE A 16 -19.20 0.81 23.18
C ILE A 16 -18.57 1.67 24.26
N VAL A 17 -17.25 1.57 24.40
CA VAL A 17 -16.44 2.48 25.23
C VAL A 17 -15.71 3.49 24.34
N ARG A 18 -15.71 4.76 24.74
CA ARG A 18 -14.99 5.86 24.09
C ARG A 18 -13.99 6.47 25.06
N LEU A 19 -12.80 6.80 24.56
CA LEU A 19 -11.76 7.47 25.34
C LEU A 19 -11.87 8.99 25.18
N LEU A 20 -11.71 9.75 26.27
CA LEU A 20 -11.96 11.20 26.29
C LEU A 20 -10.70 12.07 26.44
N ASN A 21 -9.60 11.54 26.96
CA ASN A 21 -8.42 12.35 27.30
C ASN A 21 -7.05 11.67 27.10
N SER A 22 -7.00 10.56 26.35
CA SER A 22 -5.74 9.94 25.93
C SER A 22 -5.32 10.37 24.51
N SER A 23 -4.16 9.88 24.04
CA SER A 23 -3.76 10.00 22.62
C SER A 23 -4.79 9.43 21.63
N LEU A 24 -5.67 8.56 22.13
CA LEU A 24 -6.78 7.94 21.42
C LEU A 24 -8.12 8.63 21.72
N ASN A 25 -8.10 9.93 22.06
CA ASN A 25 -9.33 10.70 22.31
C ASN A 25 -10.29 10.62 21.12
N GLY A 26 -11.53 10.23 21.38
CA GLY A 26 -12.58 10.05 20.38
C GLY A 26 -12.64 8.65 19.77
N CYS A 27 -11.65 7.78 20.01
CA CYS A 27 -11.70 6.39 19.56
C CYS A 27 -12.76 5.60 20.33
N GLU A 28 -13.51 4.78 19.60
CA GLU A 28 -14.58 3.91 20.10
C GLU A 28 -14.15 2.44 20.00
N PHE A 29 -14.34 1.67 21.07
CA PHE A 29 -14.05 0.24 21.12
C PHE A 29 -15.31 -0.54 21.49
N PRO A 30 -15.69 -1.57 20.74
CA PRO A 30 -16.80 -2.44 21.12
C PRO A 30 -16.38 -3.27 22.35
N LEU A 31 -17.27 -3.34 23.34
CA LEU A 31 -17.08 -4.22 24.50
C LEU A 31 -17.59 -5.61 24.15
N LEU A 32 -16.78 -6.63 24.42
CA LEU A 32 -17.17 -8.03 24.21
C LEU A 32 -18.07 -8.49 25.37
N THR A 33 -18.99 -9.41 25.08
CA THR A 33 -19.71 -10.12 26.15
C THR A 33 -18.70 -10.91 26.99
N GLY A 34 -18.76 -10.80 28.32
CA GLY A 34 -17.74 -11.33 29.23
C GLY A 34 -16.80 -10.24 29.72
N ARG A 35 -15.48 -10.47 29.72
CA ARG A 35 -14.48 -9.51 30.22
C ARG A 35 -13.62 -8.97 29.09
N THR A 36 -13.49 -7.65 29.03
CA THR A 36 -12.59 -6.93 28.10
C THR A 36 -11.48 -6.26 28.90
N LEU A 37 -10.23 -6.57 28.62
CA LEU A 37 -9.05 -6.03 29.32
C LEU A 37 -8.50 -4.79 28.60
N PHE A 38 -8.26 -3.72 29.35
CA PHE A 38 -7.62 -2.50 28.89
C PHE A 38 -6.29 -2.30 29.61
N VAL A 39 -5.20 -2.34 28.85
CA VAL A 39 -3.84 -2.10 29.34
C VAL A 39 -3.50 -0.64 29.06
N VAL A 40 -3.30 0.16 30.10
CA VAL A 40 -3.01 1.59 29.99
C VAL A 40 -1.56 1.83 30.35
N GLY A 41 -0.76 2.33 29.40
CA GLY A 41 0.68 2.49 29.60
C GLY A 41 1.29 3.57 28.72
N GLN A 42 2.56 3.88 28.96
CA GLN A 42 3.28 4.88 28.18
C GLN A 42 3.53 4.41 26.75
N SER A 43 3.45 5.32 25.78
CA SER A 43 3.69 5.06 24.36
C SER A 43 5.06 4.42 24.09
N ASP A 44 6.07 4.78 24.90
CA ASP A 44 7.45 4.30 24.76
C ASP A 44 7.63 2.83 25.21
N ALA A 45 6.69 2.30 26.01
CA ALA A 45 6.74 0.90 26.45
C ALA A 45 6.47 -0.09 25.30
N LEU A 46 5.80 0.35 24.22
CA LEU A 46 5.58 -0.45 23.01
C LEU A 46 6.77 -0.44 22.04
N THR A 47 7.61 0.60 22.10
CA THR A 47 8.72 0.81 21.16
C THR A 47 10.08 0.39 21.74
N ALA A 48 10.24 0.40 23.07
CA ALA A 48 11.53 0.20 23.73
C ALA A 48 12.05 -1.25 23.74
N SER A 49 11.26 -2.27 23.37
CA SER A 49 11.68 -3.67 23.56
C SER A 49 11.55 -4.58 22.33
N GLY A 50 10.95 -4.16 21.22
CA GLY A 50 10.77 -5.02 20.03
C GLY A 50 9.95 -6.30 20.25
N GLN A 51 9.51 -6.55 21.49
CA GLN A 51 8.54 -7.55 21.92
C GLN A 51 7.34 -6.78 22.44
N LEU A 52 6.20 -6.93 21.77
CA LEU A 52 4.90 -6.60 22.35
C LEU A 52 4.77 -7.39 23.68
N PRO A 53 4.25 -6.78 24.75
CA PRO A 53 3.87 -7.55 25.92
C PRO A 53 2.92 -8.67 25.48
N ASP A 54 3.02 -9.84 26.11
CA ASP A 54 2.16 -10.99 25.81
C ASP A 54 0.76 -10.71 26.40
N ILE A 55 0.02 -9.82 25.73
CA ILE A 55 -1.33 -9.41 26.14
C ILE A 55 -2.32 -10.34 25.43
N PRO A 56 -3.36 -10.87 26.11
CA PRO A 56 -4.38 -11.68 25.48
C PRO A 56 -4.97 -11.03 24.21
N ALA A 57 -5.33 -11.83 23.22
CA ALA A 57 -5.86 -11.34 21.93
C ALA A 57 -7.11 -10.44 22.05
N ASP A 58 -7.81 -10.53 23.19
CA ASP A 58 -9.06 -9.82 23.50
C ASP A 58 -8.83 -8.58 24.38
N SER A 59 -7.64 -7.96 24.26
CA SER A 59 -7.23 -6.81 25.06
C SER A 59 -6.90 -5.59 24.21
N PHE A 60 -7.10 -4.40 24.80
CA PHE A 60 -6.79 -3.13 24.16
C PHE A 60 -5.67 -2.42 24.90
N PHE A 61 -4.66 -1.95 24.17
CA PHE A 61 -3.62 -1.08 24.73
C PHE A 61 -3.99 0.39 24.52
N ILE A 62 -4.02 1.17 25.60
CA ILE A 62 -4.32 2.60 25.60
C ILE A 62 -3.05 3.39 25.98
N PRO A 63 -2.48 4.21 25.07
CA PRO A 63 -1.34 5.04 25.40
C PRO A 63 -1.74 6.25 26.25
N LEU A 64 -1.17 6.36 27.45
CA LEU A 64 -1.33 7.50 28.38
C LEU A 64 0.01 7.85 29.02
N ASP A 65 0.41 9.12 28.97
CA ASP A 65 1.75 9.56 29.39
C ASP A 65 1.99 9.42 30.90
N HIS A 66 0.96 9.69 31.72
CA HIS A 66 1.01 9.63 33.17
C HIS A 66 -0.30 9.05 33.74
N GLY A 67 -0.25 8.49 34.96
CA GLY A 67 -1.45 8.08 35.70
C GLY A 67 -2.28 6.93 35.09
N GLY A 68 -1.70 6.14 34.18
CA GLY A 68 -2.35 4.97 33.57
C GLY A 68 -2.59 3.85 34.58
N VAL A 69 -3.81 3.31 34.60
CA VAL A 69 -4.20 2.17 35.43
C VAL A 69 -4.85 1.14 34.51
N ASN A 70 -4.39 -0.10 34.57
CA ASN A 70 -5.01 -1.20 33.83
C ASN A 70 -6.39 -1.50 34.41
N PHE A 71 -7.36 -1.83 33.57
CA PHE A 71 -8.70 -2.12 34.04
C PHE A 71 -9.41 -3.15 33.15
N GLU A 72 -10.41 -3.82 33.72
CA GLU A 72 -11.28 -4.74 33.00
C GLU A 72 -12.71 -4.23 33.05
N ILE A 73 -13.42 -4.37 31.93
CA ILE A 73 -14.86 -4.12 31.86
C ILE A 73 -15.55 -5.46 31.68
N GLN A 74 -16.44 -5.80 32.61
CA GLN A 74 -17.28 -6.99 32.55
C GLN A 74 -18.69 -6.60 32.09
N VAL A 75 -19.13 -7.23 31.00
CA VAL A 75 -20.47 -7.12 30.42
C VAL A 75 -21.16 -8.47 30.53
N ASP A 76 -22.18 -8.56 31.38
CA ASP A 76 -23.05 -9.74 31.48
C ASP A 76 -24.24 -9.60 30.53
N THR A 77 -24.60 -10.66 29.82
CA THR A 77 -25.79 -10.70 28.95
C THR A 77 -27.10 -10.71 29.75
N ASP A 78 -27.08 -11.12 31.01
CA ASP A 78 -28.29 -11.30 31.82
C ASP A 78 -28.63 -10.07 32.68
N THR A 79 -27.70 -9.10 32.80
CA THR A 79 -27.89 -7.87 33.57
C THR A 79 -27.49 -6.64 32.76
N THR A 80 -28.22 -5.54 32.90
CA THR A 80 -27.83 -4.24 32.32
C THR A 80 -26.72 -3.51 33.08
N GLU A 81 -26.14 -4.16 34.10
CA GLU A 81 -25.06 -3.59 34.91
C GLU A 81 -23.70 -3.91 34.28
N ILE A 82 -22.89 -2.87 34.11
CA ILE A 82 -21.50 -3.01 33.68
C ILE A 82 -20.62 -2.84 34.90
N ILE A 83 -19.71 -3.79 35.12
CA ILE A 83 -18.77 -3.75 36.24
C ILE A 83 -17.39 -3.40 35.70
N LEU A 84 -16.77 -2.39 36.30
CA LEU A 84 -15.40 -1.99 36.02
C LEU A 84 -14.48 -2.43 37.16
N HIS A 85 -13.40 -3.13 36.81
CA HIS A 85 -12.37 -3.59 37.73
C HIS A 85 -11.07 -2.84 37.47
N GLU A 86 -10.62 -2.00 38.40
CA GLU A 86 -9.29 -1.37 38.33
C GLU A 86 -8.24 -2.34 38.88
N LEU A 87 -7.19 -2.60 38.11
CA LEU A 87 -6.11 -3.52 38.43
C LEU A 87 -4.91 -2.74 38.97
N LYS A 88 -4.88 -2.51 40.29
CA LYS A 88 -3.75 -1.89 41.00
C LYS A 88 -2.89 -2.98 41.63
N GLU A 89 -1.59 -2.71 41.82
CA GLU A 89 -0.67 -3.68 42.44
C GLU A 89 -1.19 -4.13 43.82
N GLY A 90 -1.65 -5.39 43.90
CA GLY A 90 -2.10 -6.03 45.13
C GLY A 90 -3.56 -5.83 45.54
N ASN A 91 -4.35 -5.00 44.83
CA ASN A 91 -5.78 -4.80 45.09
C ASN A 91 -6.57 -4.55 43.80
N SER A 92 -7.68 -5.27 43.62
CA SER A 92 -8.65 -4.98 42.55
C SER A 92 -9.85 -4.24 43.14
N GLU A 93 -10.12 -3.03 42.67
CA GLU A 93 -11.31 -2.26 43.03
C GLU A 93 -12.37 -2.47 41.96
N SER A 94 -13.53 -3.00 42.37
CA SER A 94 -14.65 -3.30 41.47
C SER A 94 -15.80 -2.35 41.76
N ARG A 95 -16.36 -1.70 40.73
CA ARG A 95 -17.55 -0.84 40.88
C ARG A 95 -18.47 -0.96 39.68
N SER A 96 -19.77 -0.78 39.93
CA SER A 96 -20.75 -0.61 38.86
C SER A 96 -20.62 0.79 38.25
N VAL A 97 -20.74 0.89 36.93
CA VAL A 97 -20.58 2.16 36.19
C VAL A 97 -21.87 2.57 35.48
N GLN A 98 -22.14 3.87 35.45
CA GLN A 98 -23.32 4.42 34.78
C GLN A 98 -23.02 4.76 33.32
N LEU A 99 -23.92 4.34 32.43
CA LEU A 99 -23.85 4.62 31.01
C LEU A 99 -23.99 6.13 30.73
N ASN A 100 -23.37 6.61 29.66
CA ASN A 100 -23.38 8.01 29.22
C ASN A 100 -22.95 9.01 30.32
N THR A 101 -22.07 8.60 31.23
CA THR A 101 -21.40 9.50 32.17
C THR A 101 -19.89 9.30 32.11
N PRO A 102 -19.07 10.38 32.17
CA PRO A 102 -17.62 10.23 32.20
C PRO A 102 -17.17 9.41 33.42
N ILE A 103 -16.48 8.31 33.17
CA ILE A 103 -15.92 7.40 34.17
C ILE A 103 -14.41 7.63 34.21
N GLN A 104 -13.87 7.90 35.40
CA GLN A 104 -12.44 8.12 35.60
C GLN A 104 -11.75 6.84 36.08
N VAL A 105 -10.76 6.35 35.34
CA VAL A 105 -9.90 5.21 35.68
C VAL A 105 -8.45 5.68 35.77
N GLY A 106 -7.94 5.85 36.99
CA GLY A 106 -6.68 6.59 37.19
C GLY A 106 -6.81 8.03 36.66
N GLU A 107 -5.93 8.42 35.73
CA GLU A 107 -6.05 9.70 35.00
C GLU A 107 -6.80 9.58 33.66
N LEU A 108 -7.20 8.38 33.24
CA LEU A 108 -7.97 8.16 32.02
C LEU A 108 -9.46 8.47 32.25
N LEU A 109 -10.07 9.19 31.31
CA LEU A 109 -11.51 9.41 31.24
C LEU A 109 -12.10 8.60 30.08
N ILE A 110 -13.11 7.80 30.40
CA ILE A 110 -13.84 6.96 29.43
C ILE A 110 -15.35 7.23 29.51
N LEU A 111 -16.06 6.92 28.43
CA LEU A 111 -17.52 7.01 28.34
C LEU A 111 -18.05 5.69 27.79
N ILE A 112 -19.05 5.09 28.41
CA ILE A 112 -19.65 3.83 27.95
C ILE A 112 -21.10 4.08 27.57
N ARG A 113 -21.53 3.58 26.40
CA ARG A 113 -22.92 3.67 25.95
C ARG A 113 -23.41 2.35 25.34
N PRO A 114 -24.73 2.14 25.23
CA PRO A 114 -25.29 1.15 24.32
C PRO A 114 -25.02 1.51 22.86
N GLU A 115 -24.77 0.52 22.00
CA GLU A 115 -24.55 0.70 20.56
C GLU A 115 -25.73 1.43 19.88
N SER A 116 -26.94 1.19 20.36
CA SER A 116 -28.19 1.74 19.82
C SER A 116 -28.48 3.20 20.20
N GLU A 117 -27.75 3.80 21.15
CA GLU A 117 -28.03 5.13 21.68
C GLU A 117 -26.98 6.17 21.26
N PRO A 118 -27.33 7.44 21.01
CA PRO A 118 -26.36 8.49 20.75
C PRO A 118 -25.58 8.89 22.03
N TRP A 119 -24.39 9.48 21.86
CA TRP A 119 -23.56 9.92 22.97
C TRP A 119 -24.17 11.10 23.72
N VAL A 120 -24.17 11.04 25.06
CA VAL A 120 -24.56 12.16 25.93
C VAL A 120 -23.48 12.39 26.99
N PRO A 121 -23.03 13.63 27.24
CA PRO A 121 -23.37 14.86 26.52
C PRO A 121 -22.62 15.02 25.19
N GLU A 122 -23.32 15.51 24.15
CA GLU A 122 -22.67 16.19 23.02
C GLU A 122 -22.08 17.50 23.54
N GLN A 123 -20.79 17.55 23.89
CA GLN A 123 -20.19 18.79 24.40
C GLN A 123 -18.73 18.97 23.97
N PRO A 124 -18.22 20.21 23.94
CA PRO A 124 -18.33 21.10 22.79
C PRO A 124 -16.95 21.48 22.22
N GLU A 125 -16.97 22.14 21.07
CA GLU A 125 -15.82 22.84 20.48
C GLU A 125 -15.02 23.64 21.52
N LYS A 126 -13.70 23.46 21.44
CA LYS A 126 -12.62 24.40 21.77
C LYS A 126 -13.12 25.79 22.20
N LEU A 127 -12.88 26.13 23.47
CA LEU A 127 -12.96 27.50 23.98
C LEU A 127 -11.93 28.39 23.27
N GLU A 128 -12.35 29.06 22.19
CA GLU A 128 -11.65 30.22 21.65
C GLU A 128 -12.24 31.51 22.24
N THR A 129 -11.35 32.19 22.95
CA THR A 129 -11.35 33.56 23.45
C THR A 129 -12.45 34.49 22.93
N SER A 130 -13.33 34.91 23.85
CA SER A 130 -14.30 35.99 23.68
C SER A 130 -13.64 37.29 23.18
N ALA A 131 -13.82 37.61 21.90
CA ALA A 131 -13.68 38.97 21.38
C ALA A 131 -15.08 39.59 21.23
N LYS A 132 -15.40 40.53 22.14
CA LYS A 132 -16.61 41.36 22.08
C LYS A 132 -16.67 42.10 20.74
N LYS A 133 -17.79 42.00 20.02
CA LYS A 133 -18.16 42.98 19.01
C LYS A 133 -19.66 43.25 19.04
N ASN A 134 -19.98 44.53 19.18
CA ASN A 134 -21.31 45.09 19.39
C ASN A 134 -22.29 44.76 18.26
N GLU A 135 -23.54 44.48 18.63
CA GLU A 135 -24.68 44.61 17.72
C GLU A 135 -24.91 46.08 17.34
N PRO A 136 -25.59 46.33 16.21
CA PRO A 136 -26.77 47.17 16.29
C PRO A 136 -28.03 46.53 15.70
N ARG A 137 -29.15 46.87 16.33
CA ARG A 137 -30.54 46.48 16.02
C ARG A 137 -31.05 47.01 14.67
N PHE A 138 -31.75 46.10 13.98
CA PHE A 138 -32.80 46.21 12.95
C PHE A 138 -33.40 47.58 12.57
N LYS A 139 -33.69 47.77 11.26
CA LYS A 139 -35.05 47.58 10.67
C LYS A 139 -35.17 47.90 9.17
N ASN A 140 -36.02 47.08 8.52
CA ASN A 140 -36.89 47.32 7.34
C ASN A 140 -36.36 47.15 5.91
N GLY A 141 -37.16 46.45 5.09
CA GLY A 141 -37.21 46.68 3.64
C GLY A 141 -37.45 45.44 2.80
N ILE A 142 -38.71 45.09 2.58
CA ILE A 142 -39.19 44.02 1.69
C ILE A 142 -38.72 44.28 0.25
N VAL A 143 -37.58 43.72 -0.19
CA VAL A 143 -37.22 43.52 -1.62
C VAL A 143 -36.33 42.28 -1.88
N ALA A 144 -35.71 41.66 -0.87
CA ALA A 144 -34.69 40.61 -1.08
C ALA A 144 -35.22 39.17 -1.29
N ALA A 145 -36.48 38.97 -1.68
CA ALA A 145 -37.10 37.63 -1.74
C ALA A 145 -36.85 36.86 -3.06
N LEU A 146 -36.29 37.50 -4.10
CA LEU A 146 -36.05 36.84 -5.40
C LEU A 146 -34.56 36.62 -5.75
N ALA A 147 -33.63 37.26 -5.02
CA ALA A 147 -32.19 37.00 -5.15
C ALA A 147 -31.70 35.86 -4.23
N GLY A 148 -32.45 35.56 -3.16
CA GLY A 148 -32.11 34.52 -2.19
C GLY A 148 -32.17 33.10 -2.75
N PHE A 149 -33.07 32.81 -3.70
CA PHE A 149 -33.21 31.47 -4.27
C PHE A 149 -32.06 31.09 -5.22
N PHE A 150 -31.46 32.06 -5.91
CA PHE A 150 -30.32 31.78 -6.80
C PHE A 150 -29.02 31.58 -5.99
N ILE A 151 -28.85 32.30 -4.88
CA ILE A 151 -27.69 32.15 -3.99
C ILE A 151 -27.83 30.88 -3.12
N LEU A 152 -29.04 30.50 -2.68
CA LEU A 152 -29.25 29.23 -1.99
C LEU A 152 -29.12 28.01 -2.92
N GLY A 153 -29.56 28.13 -4.19
CA GLY A 153 -29.39 27.08 -5.20
C GLY A 153 -27.94 26.87 -5.63
N ILE A 154 -27.18 27.95 -5.85
CA ILE A 154 -25.74 27.87 -6.14
C ILE A 154 -24.95 27.47 -4.89
N GLY A 155 -25.38 27.92 -3.70
CA GLY A 155 -24.81 27.53 -2.41
C GLY A 155 -24.97 26.04 -2.13
N THR A 156 -26.17 25.48 -2.32
CA THR A 156 -26.45 24.05 -2.11
C THR A 156 -25.76 23.16 -3.15
N VAL A 157 -25.78 23.53 -4.44
CA VAL A 157 -25.04 22.82 -5.50
C VAL A 157 -23.53 22.93 -5.28
N GLY A 158 -23.03 24.10 -4.87
CA GLY A 158 -21.62 24.34 -4.53
C GLY A 158 -21.16 23.58 -3.30
N THR A 159 -21.97 23.51 -2.23
CA THR A 159 -21.69 22.68 -1.05
C THR A 159 -21.73 21.19 -1.37
N LEU A 160 -22.65 20.74 -2.23
CA LEU A 160 -22.69 19.34 -2.69
C LEU A 160 -21.48 19.01 -3.59
N TRP A 161 -21.04 19.94 -4.43
CA TRP A 161 -19.82 19.78 -5.23
C TRP A 161 -18.54 19.77 -4.38
N ILE A 162 -18.50 20.62 -3.33
CA ILE A 162 -17.37 20.70 -2.40
C ILE A 162 -17.32 19.48 -1.47
N LEU A 163 -18.47 18.99 -1.00
CA LEU A 163 -18.59 17.76 -0.21
C LEU A 163 -18.23 16.52 -1.04
N ASN A 164 -18.60 16.49 -2.32
CA ASN A 164 -18.33 15.35 -3.20
C ASN A 164 -17.06 15.51 -4.05
N SER A 165 -16.21 16.48 -3.71
CA SER A 165 -14.99 16.76 -4.47
C SER A 165 -14.01 15.58 -4.36
N PRO A 166 -13.43 15.10 -5.49
CA PRO A 166 -12.48 13.99 -5.48
C PRO A 166 -11.25 14.25 -4.60
N GLN A 167 -10.95 15.52 -4.30
CA GLN A 167 -9.88 15.94 -3.40
C GLN A 167 -10.16 15.61 -1.92
N ARG A 168 -11.40 15.77 -1.44
CA ARG A 168 -11.76 15.33 -0.08
C ARG A 168 -11.78 13.82 0.05
N GLN A 169 -12.23 13.12 -0.99
CA GLN A 169 -12.24 11.66 -1.04
C GLN A 169 -10.82 11.09 -1.03
N ALA A 170 -9.89 11.77 -1.71
CA ALA A 170 -8.48 11.45 -1.63
C ALA A 170 -7.95 11.65 -0.21
N ALA A 171 -8.27 12.78 0.43
CA ALA A 171 -7.83 13.09 1.80
C ALA A 171 -8.40 12.13 2.87
N GLU A 172 -9.61 11.63 2.69
CA GLU A 172 -10.23 10.63 3.56
C GLU A 172 -9.56 9.26 3.40
N LEU A 173 -9.32 8.82 2.15
CA LEU A 173 -8.59 7.58 1.87
C LEU A 173 -7.12 7.67 2.33
N ASP A 174 -6.47 8.83 2.19
CA ASP A 174 -5.14 9.12 2.72
C ASP A 174 -5.07 8.99 4.24
N SER A 175 -6.19 9.22 4.96
CA SER A 175 -6.25 9.05 6.41
C SER A 175 -6.40 7.58 6.84
N LEU A 176 -7.03 6.75 6.01
CA LEU A 176 -7.24 5.32 6.25
C LEU A 176 -6.01 4.46 5.93
N LEU A 177 -5.10 4.96 5.07
CA LEU A 177 -3.91 4.22 4.64
C LEU A 177 -2.78 4.16 5.71
N GLY A 178 -2.96 4.82 6.84
CA GLY A 178 -2.07 4.77 8.01
C GLY A 178 -1.18 6.02 8.17
N GLN A 179 -0.24 5.97 9.12
CA GLN A 179 0.58 7.12 9.54
C GLN A 179 1.68 7.48 8.52
N GLU A 180 2.03 6.57 7.60
CA GLU A 180 3.01 6.79 6.52
C GLU A 180 2.33 7.17 5.19
N LYS A 181 1.67 8.33 5.18
CA LYS A 181 0.90 8.87 4.03
C LYS A 181 1.72 9.04 2.75
N GLU A 182 3.03 9.22 2.88
CA GLU A 182 3.97 9.39 1.75
C GLU A 182 4.14 8.14 0.88
N ARG A 183 3.72 6.95 1.36
CA ARG A 183 3.92 5.67 0.65
C ARG A 183 2.86 5.38 -0.39
N PHE A 184 1.74 6.09 -0.32
CA PHE A 184 0.59 5.92 -1.19
C PHE A 184 0.28 7.23 -1.89
N GLN A 185 0.00 7.16 -3.19
CA GLN A 185 -0.51 8.31 -3.91
C GLN A 185 -1.94 8.04 -4.34
N VAL A 186 -2.88 8.82 -3.80
CA VAL A 186 -4.29 8.72 -4.18
C VAL A 186 -4.57 9.59 -5.40
N LEU A 187 -5.18 8.96 -6.41
CA LEU A 187 -5.41 9.53 -7.72
C LEU A 187 -6.91 9.45 -8.06
N PRO A 188 -7.57 10.59 -8.30
CA PRO A 188 -8.96 10.59 -8.72
C PRO A 188 -9.09 10.19 -10.19
N GLY A 189 -9.79 9.10 -10.46
CA GLY A 189 -10.09 8.63 -11.82
C GLY A 189 -11.26 9.39 -12.45
N ARG A 190 -11.21 9.57 -13.77
CA ARG A 190 -12.32 10.16 -14.55
C ARG A 190 -13.56 9.27 -14.66
N ASP A 191 -13.44 8.02 -14.25
CA ASP A 191 -14.49 7.00 -14.14
C ASP A 191 -15.21 7.03 -12.78
N LYS A 192 -14.96 8.07 -11.96
CA LYS A 192 -15.49 8.22 -10.59
C LYS A 192 -14.98 7.15 -9.62
N MET A 193 -13.90 6.47 -9.95
CA MET A 193 -13.19 5.53 -9.07
C MET A 193 -11.94 6.20 -8.50
N LEU A 194 -11.64 5.96 -7.23
CA LEU A 194 -10.37 6.37 -6.64
C LEU A 194 -9.31 5.30 -6.87
N TYR A 195 -8.12 5.72 -7.24
CA TYR A 195 -6.98 4.85 -7.47
C TYR A 195 -5.93 5.08 -6.39
N VAL A 196 -5.44 4.02 -5.77
CA VAL A 196 -4.35 4.09 -4.78
C VAL A 196 -3.10 3.52 -5.43
N ALA A 197 -2.13 4.36 -5.76
CA ALA A 197 -0.86 3.92 -6.30
C ALA A 197 0.07 3.47 -5.17
N ALA A 198 0.47 2.20 -5.22
CA ALA A 198 1.45 1.60 -4.31
C ALA A 198 2.76 1.29 -5.07
N GLN A 199 3.90 1.52 -4.40
CA GLN A 199 5.22 1.36 -5.02
C GLN A 199 5.74 -0.09 -5.00
N ASN A 200 5.24 -0.93 -4.09
CA ASN A 200 5.67 -2.32 -3.94
C ASN A 200 4.49 -3.26 -3.63
N GLU A 201 4.73 -4.57 -3.70
CA GLU A 201 3.71 -5.60 -3.47
C GLU A 201 3.19 -5.60 -2.03
N ARG A 202 4.03 -5.29 -1.03
CA ARG A 202 3.63 -5.27 0.37
C ARG A 202 2.61 -4.16 0.64
N ASP A 203 2.89 -2.98 0.11
CA ASP A 203 2.03 -1.79 0.20
C ASP A 203 0.76 -2.01 -0.64
N THR A 204 0.86 -2.72 -1.76
CA THR A 204 -0.31 -3.15 -2.56
C THR A 204 -1.26 -4.03 -1.73
N LEU A 205 -0.73 -5.01 -0.99
CA LEU A 205 -1.52 -5.87 -0.12
C LEU A 205 -2.12 -5.10 1.06
N TRP A 206 -1.34 -4.20 1.67
CA TRP A 206 -1.81 -3.33 2.75
C TRP A 206 -3.01 -2.49 2.30
N ALA A 207 -2.88 -1.75 1.20
CA ALA A 207 -3.95 -0.92 0.67
C ALA A 207 -5.19 -1.76 0.28
N ARG A 208 -4.99 -2.96 -0.30
CA ARG A 208 -6.10 -3.88 -0.60
C ARG A 208 -6.82 -4.33 0.67
N GLN A 209 -6.08 -4.61 1.74
CA GLN A 209 -6.65 -5.01 3.03
C GLN A 209 -7.47 -3.89 3.66
N VAL A 210 -7.01 -2.64 3.57
CA VAL A 210 -7.78 -1.46 4.03
C VAL A 210 -9.09 -1.34 3.26
N LEU A 211 -9.06 -1.45 1.93
CA LEU A 211 -10.28 -1.41 1.11
C LEU A 211 -11.22 -2.59 1.39
N ALA A 212 -10.68 -3.77 1.69
CA ALA A 212 -11.47 -4.97 1.96
C ALA A 212 -12.19 -4.95 3.32
N ARG A 213 -11.69 -4.18 4.30
CA ARG A 213 -12.32 -4.05 5.63
C ARG A 213 -13.64 -3.28 5.61
N GLY A 214 -13.96 -2.59 4.51
CA GLY A 214 -15.28 -1.97 4.32
C GLY A 214 -15.42 -0.56 4.89
N ASP A 215 -14.34 0.01 5.46
CA ASP A 215 -14.32 1.38 6.01
C ASP A 215 -14.39 2.48 4.94
N TYR A 216 -14.61 2.12 3.66
CA TYR A 216 -14.66 3.02 2.53
C TYR A 216 -15.87 2.75 1.64
N ASP A 217 -16.88 3.62 1.70
CA ASP A 217 -18.18 3.49 1.02
C ASP A 217 -18.15 3.88 -0.48
N LYS A 218 -16.96 3.96 -1.09
CA LYS A 218 -16.79 4.37 -2.50
C LYS A 218 -15.94 3.39 -3.28
N ASN A 219 -16.13 3.41 -4.61
CA ASN A 219 -15.33 2.59 -5.52
C ASN A 219 -13.88 3.02 -5.48
N ALA A 220 -13.01 2.16 -4.93
CA ALA A 220 -11.57 2.35 -4.93
C ALA A 220 -10.85 1.12 -5.48
N ARG A 221 -9.69 1.35 -6.11
CA ARG A 221 -8.84 0.31 -6.67
C ARG A 221 -7.37 0.61 -6.41
N VAL A 222 -6.66 -0.39 -5.91
CA VAL A 222 -5.20 -0.31 -5.76
C VAL A 222 -4.54 -0.62 -7.10
N ILE A 223 -3.55 0.20 -7.48
CA ILE A 223 -2.72 0.02 -8.67
C ILE A 223 -1.26 -0.18 -8.27
N ASN A 224 -0.60 -1.03 -9.02
CA ASN A 224 0.83 -1.33 -8.91
C ASN A 224 1.42 -1.28 -10.31
N GLU A 225 2.61 -0.70 -10.43
CA GLU A 225 3.34 -0.52 -11.67
C GLU A 225 3.46 -1.81 -12.50
N ASN A 226 3.78 -2.94 -11.86
CA ASN A 226 4.02 -4.21 -12.55
C ASN A 226 2.72 -4.86 -13.04
N GLU A 227 1.68 -4.87 -12.21
CA GLU A 227 0.37 -5.40 -12.59
C GLU A 227 -0.26 -4.57 -13.70
N GLU A 228 -0.13 -3.25 -13.63
CA GLU A 228 -0.70 -2.33 -14.60
C GLU A 228 0.02 -2.42 -15.95
N ASN A 229 1.35 -2.53 -15.93
CA ASN A 229 2.13 -2.75 -17.14
C ASN A 229 1.76 -4.10 -17.80
N LYS A 230 1.50 -5.17 -17.02
CA LYS A 230 0.99 -6.45 -17.54
C LYS A 230 -0.43 -6.34 -18.10
N ARG A 231 -1.31 -5.60 -17.43
CA ARG A 231 -2.68 -5.39 -17.89
C ARG A 231 -2.73 -4.68 -19.24
N ILE A 232 -1.92 -3.63 -19.40
CA ILE A 232 -1.84 -2.86 -20.65
C ILE A 232 -1.12 -3.67 -21.73
N SER A 233 -0.09 -4.46 -21.39
CA SER A 233 0.61 -5.30 -22.38
C SER A 233 -0.32 -6.33 -23.02
N ILE A 234 -1.21 -6.97 -22.26
CA ILE A 234 -2.20 -7.93 -22.80
C ILE A 234 -3.12 -7.25 -23.83
N TRP A 235 -3.59 -6.03 -23.51
CA TRP A 235 -4.40 -5.25 -24.44
C TRP A 235 -3.60 -4.83 -25.68
N LEU A 236 -2.35 -4.40 -25.51
CA LEU A 236 -1.47 -4.04 -26.62
C LEU A 236 -1.19 -5.23 -27.53
N ASP A 237 -0.90 -6.40 -26.98
CA ASP A 237 -0.62 -7.60 -27.76
C ASP A 237 -1.88 -8.06 -28.54
N THR A 238 -3.09 -7.73 -28.05
CA THR A 238 -4.37 -8.05 -28.74
C THR A 238 -4.67 -7.07 -29.88
N TYR A 239 -4.56 -5.75 -29.65
CA TYR A 239 -4.97 -4.73 -30.62
C TYR A 239 -3.82 -4.20 -31.48
N TYR A 240 -2.57 -4.40 -31.06
CA TYR A 240 -1.33 -3.92 -31.68
C TYR A 240 -0.24 -5.02 -31.64
N PRO A 241 -0.47 -6.21 -32.25
CA PRO A 241 0.38 -7.39 -32.07
C PRO A 241 1.83 -7.25 -32.58
N GLN A 242 2.09 -6.32 -33.50
CA GLN A 242 3.43 -6.09 -34.05
C GLN A 242 4.14 -4.87 -33.45
N LEU A 243 3.57 -4.26 -32.41
CA LEU A 243 4.13 -3.06 -31.79
C LEU A 243 5.38 -3.42 -30.98
N ALA A 244 6.52 -2.84 -31.36
CA ALA A 244 7.77 -3.00 -30.64
C ALA A 244 7.93 -1.93 -29.56
N TYR A 245 7.66 -2.27 -28.30
CA TYR A 245 7.80 -1.38 -27.15
C TYR A 245 8.65 -2.01 -26.04
N TYR A 246 9.08 -1.19 -25.10
CA TYR A 246 9.90 -1.58 -23.96
C TYR A 246 9.05 -1.77 -22.70
N ARG A 247 8.72 -0.65 -22.05
CA ARG A 247 8.05 -0.60 -20.75
C ARG A 247 7.26 0.70 -20.63
N ILE A 248 6.26 0.68 -19.76
CA ILE A 248 5.52 1.87 -19.35
C ILE A 248 6.03 2.28 -17.98
N HIS A 249 6.49 3.52 -17.87
CA HIS A 249 6.99 4.11 -16.63
C HIS A 249 5.90 4.93 -15.98
N PHE A 250 5.70 4.71 -14.69
CA PHE A 250 4.65 5.34 -13.88
C PHE A 250 5.24 6.23 -12.78
N ASP A 251 6.46 6.75 -12.94
CA ASP A 251 7.11 7.65 -11.97
C ASP A 251 6.21 8.84 -11.61
N GLU A 252 5.50 9.39 -12.62
CA GLU A 252 4.38 10.32 -12.43
C GLU A 252 3.09 9.64 -12.95
N PRO A 253 2.25 9.03 -12.07
CA PRO A 253 1.08 8.26 -12.50
C PRO A 253 0.05 9.02 -13.34
N ARG A 254 0.00 10.36 -13.22
CA ARG A 254 -0.86 11.23 -14.03
C ARG A 254 -0.34 11.38 -15.47
N LYS A 255 0.95 11.21 -15.69
CA LYS A 255 1.62 11.37 -16.99
C LYS A 255 2.62 10.23 -17.26
N PRO A 256 2.14 8.98 -17.39
CA PRO A 256 3.01 7.85 -17.65
C PRO A 256 3.77 8.02 -18.96
N VAL A 257 5.02 7.52 -18.97
CA VAL A 257 5.91 7.57 -20.12
C VAL A 257 5.95 6.18 -20.77
N PHE A 258 5.56 6.12 -22.04
CA PHE A 258 5.55 4.91 -22.84
C PHE A 258 6.80 4.86 -23.73
N TRP A 259 7.72 3.93 -23.45
CA TRP A 259 8.92 3.75 -24.26
C TRP A 259 8.65 2.84 -25.47
N LEU A 260 8.71 3.42 -26.66
CA LEU A 260 8.50 2.76 -27.94
C LEU A 260 9.82 2.62 -28.69
N SER A 261 10.04 1.53 -29.43
CA SER A 261 11.23 1.37 -30.25
C SER A 261 11.23 2.34 -31.44
N ARG A 262 12.34 3.05 -31.64
CA ARG A 262 12.52 3.95 -32.79
C ARG A 262 12.78 3.20 -34.10
N GLN A 263 13.48 2.07 -34.04
CA GLN A 263 13.98 1.39 -35.24
C GLN A 263 13.02 0.31 -35.77
N ARG A 264 12.23 -0.29 -34.89
CA ARG A 264 11.33 -1.41 -35.22
C ARG A 264 9.90 -0.99 -35.59
N ASN A 265 9.52 0.26 -35.32
CA ASN A 265 8.18 0.75 -35.64
C ASN A 265 8.24 1.77 -36.79
N THR A 266 7.26 1.70 -37.69
CA THR A 266 7.11 2.61 -38.84
C THR A 266 5.87 3.51 -38.71
N MET A 267 5.37 3.70 -37.49
CA MET A 267 4.14 4.46 -37.23
C MET A 267 4.32 5.94 -37.53
N SER A 268 3.34 6.52 -38.22
CA SER A 268 3.23 7.95 -38.45
C SER A 268 2.86 8.71 -37.17
N LYS A 269 3.10 10.03 -37.14
CA LYS A 269 2.74 10.89 -36.00
C LYS A 269 1.26 10.78 -35.62
N LYS A 270 0.36 10.69 -36.62
CA LYS A 270 -1.08 10.56 -36.41
C LYS A 270 -1.44 9.23 -35.74
N GLU A 271 -0.78 8.15 -36.11
CA GLU A 271 -1.00 6.83 -35.49
C GLU A 271 -0.48 6.79 -34.05
N LEU A 272 0.64 7.49 -33.77
CA LEU A 272 1.15 7.66 -32.40
C LEU A 272 0.18 8.46 -31.51
N GLU A 273 -0.43 9.52 -32.04
CA GLU A 273 -1.47 10.30 -31.33
C GLU A 273 -2.69 9.43 -31.02
N MET A 274 -3.15 8.62 -31.98
CA MET A 274 -4.24 7.66 -31.77
C MET A 274 -3.89 6.60 -30.71
N LEU A 275 -2.65 6.08 -30.74
CA LEU A 275 -2.16 5.13 -29.75
C LEU A 275 -2.15 5.76 -28.34
N SER A 276 -1.62 6.98 -28.21
CA SER A 276 -1.63 7.74 -26.95
C SER A 276 -3.06 7.93 -26.43
N GLN A 277 -4.01 8.27 -27.29
CA GLN A 277 -5.41 8.44 -26.89
C GLN A 277 -6.04 7.13 -26.40
N LYS A 278 -5.76 6.00 -27.06
CA LYS A 278 -6.24 4.68 -26.61
C LYS A 278 -5.58 4.25 -25.30
N LEU A 279 -4.27 4.45 -25.15
CA LEU A 279 -3.56 4.19 -23.89
C LEU A 279 -4.11 5.04 -22.76
N ARG A 280 -4.35 6.33 -23.02
CA ARG A 280 -5.02 7.23 -22.06
C ARG A 280 -6.34 6.64 -21.64
N ALA A 281 -7.20 6.21 -22.58
CA ALA A 281 -8.51 5.62 -22.29
C ALA A 281 -8.43 4.41 -21.34
N LEU A 282 -7.38 3.58 -21.46
CA LEU A 282 -7.16 2.43 -20.57
C LEU A 282 -6.76 2.80 -19.14
N MET A 283 -6.24 4.00 -18.90
CA MET A 283 -5.78 4.48 -17.60
C MET A 283 -6.64 5.67 -17.14
N PRO A 284 -7.76 5.43 -16.42
CA PRO A 284 -8.70 6.48 -15.99
C PRO A 284 -8.11 7.59 -15.13
N TYR A 285 -7.04 7.27 -14.39
CA TYR A 285 -6.30 8.19 -13.52
C TYR A 285 -5.23 9.02 -14.24
N ALA A 286 -4.87 8.67 -15.48
CA ALA A 286 -3.86 9.39 -16.25
C ALA A 286 -4.48 10.56 -17.03
N ASP A 287 -3.85 11.74 -16.94
CA ASP A 287 -4.23 12.95 -17.65
C ASP A 287 -3.80 12.86 -19.13
N SER A 288 -2.60 12.38 -19.39
CA SER A 288 -2.04 12.14 -20.73
C SER A 288 -1.01 11.02 -20.72
N VAL A 289 -0.65 10.48 -21.89
CA VAL A 289 0.39 9.47 -22.04
C VAL A 289 1.47 10.00 -22.97
N ASN A 290 2.70 10.11 -22.46
CA ASN A 290 3.83 10.61 -23.24
C ASN A 290 4.54 9.44 -23.93
N ILE A 291 4.54 9.41 -25.26
CA ILE A 291 5.23 8.38 -26.04
C ILE A 291 6.63 8.89 -26.41
N THR A 292 7.66 8.20 -25.93
CA THR A 292 9.06 8.51 -26.22
C THR A 292 9.68 7.40 -27.04
N LEU A 293 10.39 7.78 -28.11
CA LEU A 293 11.08 6.85 -29.01
C LEU A 293 12.48 6.56 -28.48
N MET A 294 12.72 5.30 -28.10
CA MET A 294 13.99 4.81 -27.57
C MET A 294 14.81 4.11 -28.65
N ASP A 295 16.13 4.24 -28.56
CA ASP A 295 17.05 3.57 -29.47
C ASP A 295 17.34 2.13 -29.01
N ASP A 296 17.21 1.19 -29.93
CA ASP A 296 17.48 -0.22 -29.66
C ASP A 296 18.98 -0.50 -29.44
N VAL A 297 19.85 0.31 -30.04
CA VAL A 297 21.29 0.18 -29.87
C VAL A 297 21.71 0.62 -28.47
N THR A 298 21.07 1.65 -27.90
CA THR A 298 21.39 2.11 -26.54
C THR A 298 20.91 1.13 -25.49
N ALA A 299 19.71 0.55 -25.67
CA ALA A 299 19.20 -0.51 -24.80
C ALA A 299 20.16 -1.72 -24.71
N ALA A 300 20.61 -2.22 -25.87
CA ALA A 300 21.56 -3.34 -25.93
C ALA A 300 22.96 -2.93 -25.42
N GLY A 301 23.41 -1.71 -25.73
CA GLY A 301 24.70 -1.18 -25.30
C GLY A 301 24.82 -1.03 -23.79
N GLN A 302 23.76 -0.53 -23.12
CA GLN A 302 23.71 -0.43 -21.67
C GLN A 302 23.71 -1.80 -20.99
N ALA A 303 23.00 -2.78 -21.56
CA ALA A 303 23.03 -4.16 -21.07
C ALA A 303 24.45 -4.74 -21.11
N GLU A 304 25.12 -4.61 -22.26
CA GLU A 304 26.48 -5.13 -22.45
C GLU A 304 27.51 -4.39 -21.58
N ALA A 305 27.42 -3.06 -21.48
CA ALA A 305 28.31 -2.27 -20.64
C ALA A 305 28.17 -2.63 -19.16
N GLY A 306 26.94 -2.83 -18.68
CA GLY A 306 26.67 -3.25 -17.31
C GLY A 306 27.21 -4.65 -17.00
N LEU A 307 27.04 -5.62 -17.92
CA LEU A 307 27.64 -6.95 -17.77
C LEU A 307 29.17 -6.90 -17.71
N LYS A 308 29.81 -6.10 -18.60
CA LYS A 308 31.26 -5.90 -18.60
C LYS A 308 31.75 -5.27 -17.30
N GLN A 309 31.03 -4.29 -16.76
CA GLN A 309 31.40 -3.61 -15.51
C GLN A 309 31.37 -4.57 -14.31
N GLN A 310 30.46 -5.55 -14.31
CA GLN A 310 30.39 -6.57 -13.26
C GLN A 310 31.41 -7.71 -13.44
N ALA A 311 32.25 -7.66 -14.49
CA ALA A 311 33.21 -8.70 -14.86
C ALA A 311 32.58 -10.09 -15.03
N LEU A 312 31.32 -10.16 -15.46
CA LEU A 312 30.62 -11.43 -15.65
C LEU A 312 30.99 -12.06 -17.00
N PRO A 313 31.23 -13.38 -17.06
CA PRO A 313 31.41 -14.07 -18.33
C PRO A 313 30.08 -14.16 -19.07
N TYR A 314 30.01 -13.65 -20.30
CA TYR A 314 28.79 -13.71 -21.10
C TYR A 314 29.08 -13.97 -22.59
N SER A 315 28.06 -14.49 -23.27
CA SER A 315 28.02 -14.63 -24.72
C SER A 315 26.81 -13.87 -25.27
N ARG A 316 27.06 -12.93 -26.17
CA ARG A 316 26.01 -12.15 -26.82
C ARG A 316 25.43 -12.94 -28.01
N ARG A 317 24.11 -13.01 -28.11
CA ARG A 317 23.37 -13.63 -29.21
C ARG A 317 22.38 -12.62 -29.77
N ASN A 318 22.71 -12.05 -30.92
CA ASN A 318 21.79 -11.15 -31.63
C ASN A 318 20.85 -11.99 -32.51
N HIS A 319 19.56 -11.67 -32.51
CA HIS A 319 18.59 -12.26 -33.42
C HIS A 319 17.62 -11.19 -33.94
N LYS A 320 16.78 -11.54 -34.90
CA LYS A 320 15.77 -10.62 -35.43
C LYS A 320 14.81 -10.24 -34.29
N GLY A 321 14.76 -8.95 -33.94
CA GLY A 321 13.83 -8.41 -32.95
C GLY A 321 14.33 -8.32 -31.50
N GLY A 322 15.54 -8.78 -31.19
CA GLY A 322 16.07 -8.76 -29.82
C GLY A 322 17.53 -9.22 -29.68
N VAL A 323 18.03 -9.15 -28.45
CA VAL A 323 19.35 -9.67 -28.08
C VAL A 323 19.25 -10.47 -26.78
N THR A 324 19.92 -11.61 -26.75
CA THR A 324 20.05 -12.44 -25.56
C THR A 324 21.50 -12.45 -25.08
N PHE A 325 21.72 -12.19 -23.79
CA PHE A 325 23.00 -12.35 -23.13
C PHE A 325 22.97 -13.62 -22.30
N VAL A 326 23.77 -14.60 -22.71
CA VAL A 326 23.90 -15.88 -22.03
C VAL A 326 25.10 -15.81 -21.10
N ILE A 327 24.85 -15.87 -19.80
CA ILE A 327 25.89 -15.86 -18.75
C ILE A 327 26.17 -17.32 -18.40
N GLN A 328 27.34 -17.81 -18.78
CA GLN A 328 27.74 -19.22 -18.66
C GLN A 328 29.05 -19.33 -17.91
N GLY A 329 29.22 -20.44 -17.20
CA GLY A 329 30.45 -20.81 -16.50
C GLY A 329 30.17 -21.30 -15.08
N ALA A 330 31.24 -21.70 -14.40
CA ALA A 330 31.22 -21.90 -12.97
C ALA A 330 31.24 -20.53 -12.30
N LEU A 331 30.06 -19.96 -12.07
CA LEU A 331 29.90 -18.68 -11.37
C LEU A 331 30.06 -18.89 -9.87
N ASP A 332 30.81 -18.03 -9.21
CA ASP A 332 30.84 -18.00 -7.74
C ASP A 332 29.57 -17.33 -7.17
N ASP A 333 29.34 -17.49 -5.85
CA ASP A 333 28.16 -16.92 -5.19
C ASP A 333 28.09 -15.38 -5.31
N VAL A 334 29.25 -14.72 -5.40
CA VAL A 334 29.36 -13.25 -5.52
C VAL A 334 29.01 -12.80 -6.94
N GLU A 335 29.41 -13.55 -7.97
CA GLU A 335 29.05 -13.37 -9.37
C GLU A 335 27.56 -13.61 -9.59
N ILE A 336 26.99 -14.65 -8.97
CA ILE A 336 25.54 -14.91 -9.03
C ILE A 336 24.76 -13.73 -8.43
N LEU A 337 25.17 -13.25 -7.25
CA LEU A 337 24.52 -12.12 -6.60
C LEU A 337 24.61 -10.84 -7.44
N ARG A 338 25.80 -10.52 -7.98
CA ARG A 338 26.01 -9.35 -8.86
C ARG A 338 25.21 -9.46 -10.15
N ALA A 339 25.19 -10.64 -10.77
CA ALA A 339 24.40 -10.89 -11.97
C ALA A 339 22.91 -10.65 -11.71
N ARG A 340 22.38 -11.19 -10.61
CA ARG A 340 20.97 -11.02 -10.24
C ARG A 340 20.62 -9.54 -9.99
N GLN A 341 21.41 -8.84 -9.17
CA GLN A 341 21.18 -7.42 -8.87
C GLN A 341 21.20 -6.55 -10.13
N PHE A 342 22.14 -6.81 -11.05
CA PHE A 342 22.22 -6.12 -12.32
C PHE A 342 21.01 -6.41 -13.21
N VAL A 343 20.65 -7.69 -13.38
CA VAL A 343 19.52 -8.12 -14.21
C VAL A 343 18.19 -7.55 -13.70
N ASP A 344 17.96 -7.61 -12.39
CA ASP A 344 16.76 -7.07 -11.75
C ASP A 344 16.66 -5.54 -11.97
N SER A 345 17.78 -4.84 -11.82
CA SER A 345 17.87 -3.40 -12.05
C SER A 345 17.64 -3.03 -13.52
N TYR A 346 18.20 -3.82 -14.45
CA TYR A 346 17.98 -3.65 -15.88
C TYR A 346 16.51 -3.86 -16.25
N TYR A 347 15.88 -4.94 -15.76
CA TYR A 347 14.48 -5.23 -16.03
C TYR A 347 13.52 -4.21 -15.43
N ARG A 348 13.85 -3.62 -14.29
CA ARG A 348 13.07 -2.51 -13.72
C ARG A 348 13.05 -1.30 -14.67
N THR A 349 14.17 -0.99 -15.32
CA THR A 349 14.25 0.14 -16.25
C THR A 349 13.71 -0.20 -17.63
N TRP A 350 14.29 -1.20 -18.31
CA TRP A 350 14.03 -1.46 -19.73
C TRP A 350 12.94 -2.51 -19.98
N GLY A 351 12.63 -3.33 -18.98
CA GLY A 351 11.82 -4.54 -19.16
C GLY A 351 12.54 -5.65 -19.92
N GLY A 352 11.87 -6.80 -20.09
CA GLY A 352 12.44 -8.01 -20.70
C GLY A 352 12.00 -8.28 -22.15
N ARG A 353 11.47 -7.28 -22.88
CA ARG A 353 10.91 -7.50 -24.23
C ARG A 353 11.94 -7.47 -25.36
N TYR A 354 13.05 -6.76 -25.19
CA TYR A 354 14.09 -6.61 -26.22
C TYR A 354 15.41 -7.28 -25.83
N VAL A 355 15.86 -7.07 -24.59
CA VAL A 355 17.05 -7.72 -24.04
C VAL A 355 16.61 -8.81 -23.06
N GLN A 356 17.12 -10.02 -23.26
CA GLN A 356 16.91 -11.15 -22.36
C GLN A 356 18.24 -11.59 -21.76
N PHE A 357 18.24 -11.94 -20.47
CA PHE A 357 19.38 -12.57 -19.82
C PHE A 357 19.06 -14.05 -19.57
N ALA A 358 20.03 -14.92 -19.82
CA ALA A 358 19.96 -16.35 -19.53
C ALA A 358 21.17 -16.71 -18.66
N ILE A 359 20.93 -16.90 -17.36
CA ILE A 359 21.96 -17.32 -16.40
C ILE A 359 21.95 -18.85 -16.37
N GLU A 360 23.00 -19.47 -16.90
CA GLU A 360 23.17 -20.93 -16.94
C GLU A 360 24.34 -21.32 -16.04
N LEU A 361 24.03 -21.79 -14.81
CA LEU A 361 25.03 -22.46 -13.99
C LEU A 361 25.35 -23.81 -14.64
N LYS A 362 26.58 -23.94 -15.13
CA LYS A 362 27.11 -25.22 -15.61
C LYS A 362 28.41 -25.49 -14.87
N ASP A 363 28.50 -26.68 -14.31
CA ASP A 363 29.79 -27.20 -13.87
C ASP A 363 30.70 -27.33 -15.09
N ASP A 364 31.93 -26.85 -14.95
CA ASP A 364 32.96 -27.05 -15.97
C ASP A 364 33.28 -28.55 -16.03
N TRP A 365 32.70 -29.21 -17.03
CA TRP A 365 32.89 -30.64 -17.28
C TRP A 365 34.34 -31.02 -17.64
N LEU A 366 35.19 -30.03 -17.96
CA LEU A 366 36.63 -30.20 -18.21
C LEU A 366 37.48 -29.99 -16.95
N LYS A 367 36.90 -29.58 -15.83
CA LYS A 367 37.62 -29.32 -14.58
C LYS A 367 38.33 -30.59 -14.10
N GLY A 368 39.66 -30.53 -13.96
CA GLY A 368 40.51 -31.67 -13.59
C GLY A 368 40.88 -32.62 -14.74
N ARG A 369 40.54 -32.29 -15.98
CA ARG A 369 40.87 -33.08 -17.19
C ARG A 369 41.86 -32.32 -18.07
N SER A 370 42.77 -33.04 -18.73
CA SER A 370 43.68 -32.45 -19.72
C SER A 370 43.03 -32.53 -21.10
N PHE A 371 43.04 -31.45 -21.89
CA PHE A 371 42.42 -31.41 -23.22
C PHE A 371 43.26 -30.61 -24.22
N GLN A 372 43.09 -30.93 -25.50
CA GLN A 372 43.67 -30.19 -26.63
C GLN A 372 42.54 -29.62 -27.50
N TYR A 373 42.61 -28.33 -27.83
CA TYR A 373 41.69 -27.67 -28.76
C TYR A 373 42.14 -27.83 -30.22
N GLY A 374 41.20 -27.91 -31.15
CA GLY A 374 41.45 -27.92 -32.60
C GLY A 374 40.60 -28.93 -33.38
N ALA A 375 40.84 -29.01 -34.69
CA ALA A 375 40.17 -29.96 -35.59
C ALA A 375 40.40 -31.44 -35.19
N GLU A 376 41.51 -31.72 -34.49
CA GLU A 376 41.82 -33.01 -33.86
C GLU A 376 41.89 -32.87 -32.33
N GLY A 377 40.91 -32.20 -31.74
CA GLY A 377 40.83 -32.03 -30.29
C GLY A 377 40.52 -33.35 -29.56
N TYR A 378 41.07 -33.50 -28.36
CA TYR A 378 40.79 -34.63 -27.47
C TYR A 378 40.75 -34.21 -26.00
N ILE A 379 40.08 -35.02 -25.18
CA ILE A 379 39.98 -34.85 -23.74
C ILE A 379 40.47 -36.13 -23.07
N LYS A 380 41.53 -36.02 -22.28
CA LYS A 380 42.08 -37.12 -21.50
C LYS A 380 41.21 -37.33 -20.25
N MET A 381 40.44 -38.42 -20.25
CA MET A 381 39.52 -38.79 -19.17
C MET A 381 40.25 -39.51 -18.03
N SER A 382 41.29 -40.29 -18.36
CA SER A 382 42.17 -40.98 -17.41
C SER A 382 43.57 -41.18 -18.03
N PRO A 383 44.60 -41.64 -17.30
CA PRO A 383 45.94 -41.84 -17.85
C PRO A 383 46.00 -42.65 -19.15
N GLY A 384 45.04 -43.56 -19.39
CA GLY A 384 44.94 -44.40 -20.58
C GLY A 384 43.63 -44.30 -21.37
N HIS A 385 42.80 -43.27 -21.16
CA HIS A 385 41.53 -43.11 -21.87
C HIS A 385 41.39 -41.69 -22.42
N TRP A 386 41.17 -41.58 -23.73
CA TRP A 386 40.98 -40.34 -24.47
C TRP A 386 39.58 -40.32 -25.10
N TYR A 387 38.90 -39.19 -24.95
CA TYR A 387 37.59 -38.91 -25.54
C TYR A 387 37.76 -37.86 -26.65
N PHE A 388 37.19 -38.12 -27.82
CA PHE A 388 37.28 -37.25 -29.00
C PHE A 388 35.89 -36.64 -29.25
N PRO A 389 35.60 -35.45 -28.69
CA PRO A 389 34.36 -34.76 -28.99
C PRO A 389 34.35 -34.23 -30.43
N SER A 390 33.16 -33.96 -30.96
CA SER A 390 33.01 -33.09 -32.14
C SER A 390 33.80 -31.79 -31.92
N PRO A 391 34.40 -31.19 -32.97
CA PRO A 391 35.29 -30.04 -32.82
C PRO A 391 34.63 -28.94 -31.98
N LEU A 392 35.29 -28.59 -30.88
CA LEU A 392 34.85 -27.62 -29.86
C LEU A 392 35.00 -26.18 -30.34
#